data_AF-A0A1M6X7C5-F1
#
_entry.id   AF-A0A1M6X7C5-F1
#
_cell.length_a   1.000
_cell.length_b   1.000
_cell.length_c   1.000
_cell.angle_alpha   90.00
_cell.angle_beta   90.00
_cell.angle_gamma   90.00
#
_symmetry.space_group_name_H-M   'P 1'
#
loop_
_entity.id
_entity.type
_entity.pdbx_description
1 polymer ?
#
loop_
_entity_poly.entity_id
_entity_poly.type
_entity_poly.pdbx_seq_one_letter_code
_entity_poly.pdbx_strand_id
1 'polypeptide(L)' 'MYSEYDLGKSACKADREPMMLWNSGFSSFKRRIDEQLQLNGFDDSLVDDETLLPFYRMGESETYVLTALGCAVGV' A
#
# COMPACT_ATOMS: atom_id res chain seq x y z
N MET A 1 16.71 -43.67 -7.43
CA MET A 1 17.32 -42.58 -6.63
C MET A 1 17.61 -41.42 -7.57
N TYR A 2 16.60 -40.58 -7.85
CA TYR A 2 16.77 -39.20 -8.29
C TYR A 2 15.56 -38.43 -7.74
N SER A 3 15.85 -37.47 -6.86
CA SER A 3 14.90 -36.48 -6.34
C SER A 3 14.97 -35.29 -7.28
N GLU A 4 13.97 -35.13 -8.14
CA GLU A 4 13.74 -33.89 -8.87
C GLU A 4 12.46 -33.29 -8.29
N TYR A 5 12.64 -32.29 -7.44
CA TYR A 5 11.54 -31.47 -6.94
C TYR A 5 11.12 -30.57 -8.09
N ASP A 6 10.16 -31.11 -8.83
CA ASP A 6 9.53 -30.54 -10.00
C ASP A 6 9.05 -29.10 -9.72
N LEU A 7 9.73 -28.18 -10.41
CA LEU A 7 9.13 -27.04 -11.09
C LEU A 7 8.21 -26.17 -10.23
N GLY A 8 8.78 -25.05 -9.80
CA GLY A 8 8.06 -23.89 -9.26
C GLY A 8 6.86 -23.49 -10.13
N LYS A 9 5.71 -24.09 -9.83
CA LYS A 9 4.40 -23.62 -10.25
C LYS A 9 4.03 -22.44 -9.35
N SER A 10 4.57 -21.27 -9.68
CA SER A 10 3.94 -20.01 -9.29
C SER A 10 2.73 -19.82 -10.20
N ALA A 11 1.69 -20.60 -9.95
CA ALA A 11 0.38 -20.40 -10.54
C ALA A 11 -0.45 -19.64 -9.53
N CYS A 12 -0.38 -18.30 -9.57
CA CYS A 12 -1.44 -17.48 -8.99
C CYS A 12 -2.68 -17.61 -9.90
N LYS A 13 -3.31 -18.79 -9.92
CA LYS A 13 -4.67 -18.95 -10.43
C LYS A 13 -5.61 -18.43 -9.35
N ALA A 14 -6.25 -17.31 -9.63
CA ALA A 14 -7.42 -16.86 -8.88
C ALA A 14 -8.46 -16.39 -9.91
N ASP A 15 -9.26 -17.34 -10.38
CA ASP A 15 -10.59 -17.10 -10.89
C ASP A 15 -11.48 -16.74 -9.68
N ARG A 16 -12.10 -15.55 -9.73
CA ARG A 16 -13.18 -15.00 -8.87
C ARG A 16 -12.77 -13.96 -7.78
N GLU A 17 -13.35 -12.76 -7.93
CA GLU A 17 -13.50 -11.60 -7.00
C GLU A 17 -12.33 -10.58 -6.86
N PRO A 18 -12.65 -9.27 -6.62
CA PRO A 18 -11.78 -8.10 -6.87
C PRO A 18 -10.66 -7.89 -5.85
N MET A 19 -10.13 -8.96 -5.25
CA MET A 19 -9.08 -8.88 -4.23
C MET A 19 -7.68 -8.60 -4.80
N MET A 20 -7.45 -8.78 -6.10
CA MET A 20 -6.12 -8.52 -6.66
C MET A 20 -5.76 -7.02 -6.72
N LEU A 21 -6.77 -6.13 -6.72
CA LEU A 21 -6.52 -4.69 -6.74
C LEU A 21 -5.94 -4.19 -5.40
N TRP A 22 -6.22 -4.90 -4.30
CA TRP A 22 -5.77 -4.55 -2.94
C TRP A 22 -4.39 -5.08 -2.57
N ASN A 23 -3.78 -5.91 -3.43
CA ASN A 23 -2.49 -6.52 -3.17
C ASN A 23 -1.34 -5.85 -3.96
N SER A 24 -1.54 -4.60 -4.38
CA SER A 24 -0.46 -3.80 -4.95
C SER A 24 0.36 -3.15 -3.82
N GLY A 25 1.66 -2.94 -4.06
CA GLY A 25 2.52 -2.22 -3.12
C GLY A 25 1.98 -0.82 -2.80
N PHE A 26 1.30 -0.20 -3.78
CA PHE A 26 0.62 1.08 -3.61
C PHE A 26 -0.58 1.00 -2.66
N SER A 27 -1.43 -0.02 -2.78
CA SER A 27 -2.57 -0.22 -1.88
C SER A 27 -2.11 -0.43 -0.43
N SER A 28 -1.00 -1.18 -0.25
CA SER A 28 -0.40 -1.36 1.06
C SER A 28 0.18 -0.06 1.62
N PHE A 29 0.80 0.75 0.77
CA PHE A 29 1.31 2.07 1.13
C PHE A 29 0.19 3.02 1.54
N LYS A 30 -0.85 3.14 0.70
CA LYS A 30 -2.05 3.94 0.99
C LYS A 30 -2.70 3.53 2.31
N ARG A 31 -2.94 2.23 2.51
CA ARG A 31 -3.54 1.73 3.75
C ARG A 31 -2.75 2.16 5.00
N ARG A 32 -1.41 2.14 4.95
CA ARG A 32 -0.58 2.59 6.08
C ARG A 32 -0.70 4.09 6.33
N ILE A 33 -0.89 4.90 5.28
CA ILE A 33 -1.14 6.33 5.42
C ILE A 33 -2.52 6.57 6.05
N ASP A 34 -3.57 5.92 5.53
CA ASP A 34 -4.94 6.02 6.04
C ASP A 34 -5.01 5.62 7.53
N GLU A 35 -4.38 4.50 7.91
CA GLU A 35 -4.29 4.07 9.31
C GLU A 35 -3.65 5.15 10.20
N GLN A 36 -2.58 5.81 9.75
CA GLN A 36 -1.93 6.89 10.50
C GLN A 36 -2.81 8.15 10.57
N LEU A 37 -3.55 8.47 9.51
CA LEU A 37 -4.45 9.63 9.50
C LEU A 37 -5.64 9.43 10.45
N GLN A 38 -6.26 8.26 10.40
CA GLN A 38 -7.35 7.89 11.29
C GLN A 38 -6.92 7.94 12.77
N LEU A 39 -5.71 7.46 13.09
CA LEU A 39 -5.15 7.54 14.45
C LEU A 39 -4.95 9.00 14.92
N ASN A 40 -4.65 9.90 14.00
CA ASN A 40 -4.50 11.33 14.27
C ASN A 40 -5.82 12.12 14.16
N GLY A 41 -6.95 11.46 13.86
CA GLY A 41 -8.26 12.09 13.72
C GLY A 41 -8.47 12.88 12.43
N PHE A 42 -7.64 12.64 11.40
CA PHE A 42 -7.83 13.19 10.06
C PHE A 42 -8.81 12.31 9.26
N ASP A 43 -9.59 12.95 8.39
CA ASP A 43 -10.53 12.26 7.52
C ASP A 43 -9.81 11.59 6.33
N ASP A 44 -10.18 10.36 6.02
CA ASP A 44 -9.61 9.56 4.91
C ASP A 44 -9.85 10.20 3.54
N SER A 45 -10.83 11.11 3.45
CA SER A 45 -11.11 11.89 2.24
C SER A 45 -9.95 12.81 1.81
N LEU A 46 -8.95 13.04 2.66
CA LEU A 46 -7.80 13.88 2.31
C LEU A 46 -6.82 13.19 1.35
N VAL A 47 -6.91 11.87 1.19
CA VAL A 47 -5.86 11.07 0.57
C VAL A 47 -6.36 10.31 -0.65
N ASP A 48 -6.44 11.06 -1.75
CA ASP A 48 -6.70 10.51 -3.07
C ASP A 48 -5.48 9.77 -3.64
N ASP A 49 -5.75 8.75 -4.46
CA ASP A 49 -4.72 7.94 -5.10
C ASP A 49 -3.79 8.80 -5.98
N GLU A 50 -4.33 9.79 -6.68
CA GLU A 50 -3.56 10.73 -7.52
C GLU A 50 -2.56 11.57 -6.72
N THR A 51 -2.88 11.85 -5.45
CA THR A 51 -1.99 12.59 -4.54
C THR A 51 -0.89 11.68 -4.00
N LEU A 52 -1.20 10.42 -3.68
CA LEU A 52 -0.22 9.47 -3.13
C LEU A 52 0.69 8.82 -4.17
N LEU A 53 0.20 8.65 -5.41
CA LEU A 53 0.92 7.96 -6.48
C LEU A 53 2.32 8.56 -6.73
N PRO A 54 2.50 9.90 -6.80
CA PRO A 54 3.82 10.52 -6.92
C PRO A 54 4.76 10.14 -5.78
N PHE A 55 4.32 10.21 -4.53
CA PHE A 55 5.14 9.88 -3.36
C PHE A 55 5.59 8.41 -3.38
N TYR A 56 4.65 7.51 -3.71
CA TYR A 56 4.96 6.09 -3.85
C TYR A 56 5.97 5.83 -4.97
N ARG A 57 5.83 6.50 -6.12
CA ARG A 57 6.78 6.38 -7.25
C ARG A 57 8.15 6.94 -6.93
N MET A 58 8.23 7.97 -6.10
CA MET A 58 9.48 8.55 -5.62
C MET A 58 10.12 7.71 -4.49
N GLY A 59 9.39 6.74 -3.93
CA GLY A 59 9.85 5.93 -2.81
C GLY A 59 9.90 6.69 -1.50
N GLU A 60 9.06 7.72 -1.36
CA GLU A 60 8.99 8.53 -0.15
C GLU A 60 8.42 7.72 1.03
N SER A 61 8.91 8.04 2.23
CA SER A 61 8.46 7.38 3.46
C SER A 61 7.07 7.87 3.88
N GLU A 62 6.33 7.02 4.59
CA GLU A 62 4.98 7.35 5.06
C GLU A 62 4.96 8.59 5.95
N THR A 63 5.94 8.74 6.84
CA THR A 63 6.09 9.92 7.71
C THR A 63 6.28 11.21 6.92
N TYR A 64 7.07 11.15 5.84
CA TYR A 64 7.26 12.31 4.97
C TYR A 64 5.95 12.68 4.27
N VAL A 65 5.23 11.70 3.73
CA VAL A 65 3.93 11.92 3.08
C VAL A 65 2.92 12.54 4.04
N LEU A 66 2.80 12.03 5.26
CA LEU A 66 1.93 12.60 6.29
C LEU A 66 2.29 14.07 6.59
N THR A 67 3.59 14.36 6.72
CA THR A 67 4.09 15.73 6.91
C THR A 67 3.76 16.62 5.70
N ALA A 68 3.94 16.12 4.48
CA ALA A 68 3.63 16.84 3.24
C ALA A 68 2.13 17.10 3.05
N LEU A 69 1.28 16.21 3.55
CA LEU A 69 -0.18 16.37 3.63
C LEU A 69 -0.62 17.34 4.75
N GLY A 70 0.33 17.93 5.49
CA GLY A 70 0.04 18.81 6.63
C GLY A 70 -0.47 18.06 7.86
N CYS A 71 -0.43 16.73 7.84
CA CYS A 71 -0.79 15.86 8.94
C CYS A 71 0.48 15.52 9.73
N ALA A 72 1.01 16.50 10.45
CA ALA A 72 2.12 16.25 11.36
C ALA A 72 1.64 15.32 12.47
N VAL A 73 2.22 14.11 12.56
CA VAL A 73 2.04 13.23 13.71
C VAL A 73 2.49 14.02 14.94
N GLY A 74 1.53 14.31 15.82
CA GLY A 74 1.75 15.13 17.01
C GLY A 74 2.81 14.50 17.91
N VAL A 75 3.84 15.29 18.22
CA VAL A 75 4.65 15.14 19.44
C VAL A 75 3.85 15.57 20.66
#